data_AF-A0A117LMU0-F1
#
_entry.id   AF-A0A117LMU0-F1
#
_cell.length_a   1.000
_cell.length_b   1.000
_cell.length_c   1.000
_cell.angle_alpha   90.00
_cell.angle_beta   90.00
_cell.angle_gamma   90.00
#
_symmetry.space_group_name_H-M   'P 1'
#
loop_
_entity.id
_entity.type
_entity.pdbx_description
1 polymer ?
#
loop_
_entity_poly.entity_id
_entity_poly.type
_entity_poly.pdbx_seq_one_letter_code
_entity_poly.pdbx_strand_id
1 'polypeptide(L)' 'MSEEKISIRLSKIATEFNVGISTIVEDLAKKGHKIENNPNTKIPAELYELLRKLYESDKKIKESVDKK' A
#
# COMPACT_ATOMS: atom_id res chain seq x y z
N MET A 1 -6.83 -1.18 23.64
CA MET A 1 -5.67 -2.09 23.73
C MET A 1 -6.02 -3.35 22.96
N SER A 2 -5.06 -3.88 22.21
CA SER A 2 -5.18 -4.94 21.19
C SER A 2 -5.51 -4.43 19.79
N GLU A 3 -4.55 -3.69 19.24
CA GLU A 3 -4.34 -3.61 17.81
C GLU A 3 -3.85 -5.00 17.38
N GLU A 4 -4.78 -5.87 16.98
CA GLU A 4 -4.43 -7.13 16.35
C GLU A 4 -3.60 -6.79 15.11
N LYS A 5 -2.31 -7.15 15.15
CA LYS A 5 -1.38 -7.10 14.02
C LYS A 5 -1.90 -8.02 12.91
N ILE A 6 -2.93 -7.61 12.19
CA ILE A 6 -3.34 -8.21 10.92
C ILE A 6 -2.31 -7.72 9.91
N SER A 7 -1.16 -8.38 9.91
CA SER A 7 -0.11 -8.11 8.93
C SER A 7 -0.40 -8.93 7.68
N ILE A 8 -0.80 -8.28 6.61
CA ILE A 8 -1.08 -8.89 5.31
C ILE A 8 0.24 -9.07 4.57
N ARG A 9 0.43 -10.24 3.95
CA ARG A 9 1.64 -10.46 3.14
C ARG A 9 1.60 -9.59 1.90
N LEU A 10 2.72 -8.98 1.57
CA LEU A 10 2.89 -8.15 0.38
C LEU A 10 2.50 -8.90 -0.91
N SER A 11 2.75 -10.22 -0.98
CA SER A 11 2.27 -11.03 -2.11
C SER A 11 0.76 -11.01 -2.29
N LYS A 12 -0.03 -11.03 -1.20
CA LYS A 12 -1.49 -10.94 -1.29
C LYS A 12 -1.93 -9.59 -1.83
N ILE A 13 -1.28 -8.52 -1.35
CA ILE A 13 -1.56 -7.14 -1.73
C ILE A 13 -1.24 -6.94 -3.22
N ALA A 14 -0.05 -7.36 -3.66
CA ALA A 14 0.37 -7.28 -5.05
C ALA A 14 -0.64 -7.95 -6.00
N THR A 15 -1.09 -9.17 -5.66
CA THR A 15 -2.08 -9.89 -6.46
C THR A 15 -3.47 -9.23 -6.42
N GLU A 16 -3.89 -8.69 -5.27
CA GLU A 16 -5.20 -8.06 -5.10
C GLU A 16 -5.32 -6.72 -5.85
N PHE A 17 -4.25 -5.91 -5.85
CA PHE A 17 -4.20 -4.64 -6.59
C PHE A 17 -3.76 -4.80 -8.05
N ASN A 18 -3.37 -6.02 -8.47
CA ASN A 18 -2.80 -6.29 -9.79
C ASN A 18 -1.54 -5.43 -10.09
N VAL A 19 -0.74 -5.14 -9.05
CA VAL A 19 0.47 -4.33 -9.13
C VAL A 19 1.69 -5.15 -8.69
N GLY A 20 2.88 -4.72 -9.13
CA GLY A 20 4.13 -5.37 -8.71
C GLY A 20 4.41 -5.17 -7.22
N ILE A 21 4.99 -6.19 -6.59
CA ILE A 21 5.57 -6.13 -5.24
C ILE A 21 6.55 -4.95 -5.14
N SER A 22 7.36 -4.74 -6.18
CA SER A 22 8.30 -3.62 -6.29
C SER A 22 7.60 -2.26 -6.31
N THR A 23 6.51 -2.13 -7.08
CA THR A 23 5.74 -0.87 -7.16
C THR A 23 5.16 -0.49 -5.80
N ILE A 24 4.59 -1.44 -5.07
CA ILE A 24 4.08 -1.20 -3.71
C ILE A 24 5.20 -0.76 -2.76
N VAL A 25 6.36 -1.43 -2.84
CA VAL A 25 7.55 -1.09 -2.04
C VAL A 25 8.03 0.32 -2.35
N GLU A 26 8.07 0.70 -3.62
CA GLU A 26 8.46 2.03 -4.05
C GLU A 26 7.47 3.10 -3.57
N ASP A 27 6.17 2.86 -3.65
CA ASP A 27 5.16 3.81 -3.18
C ASP A 27 5.17 3.98 -1.66
N LEU A 28 5.38 2.89 -0.92
CA LEU A 28 5.63 2.98 0.52
C LEU A 28 6.95 3.68 0.84
N ALA A 29 8.01 3.40 0.10
CA ALA A 29 9.31 4.03 0.28
C ALA A 29 9.25 5.55 0.03
N LYS A 30 8.47 5.99 -0.97
CA LYS A 30 8.18 7.42 -1.22
C LYS A 30 7.48 8.10 -0.06
N LYS A 31 6.63 7.37 0.68
CA LYS A 31 5.99 7.85 1.92
C LYS A 31 6.91 7.82 3.14
N GLY A 32 8.15 7.36 3.00
CA GLY A 32 9.10 7.21 4.10
C GLY A 32 9.03 5.84 4.79
N HIS A 33 8.23 4.90 4.29
CA HIS A 33 8.13 3.54 4.81
C HIS A 33 8.97 2.58 3.95
N LYS A 34 10.19 2.27 4.40
CA LYS A 34 11.01 1.23 3.76
C LYS A 34 10.50 -0.16 4.14
N ILE A 35 9.97 -0.88 3.15
CA ILE A 35 9.60 -2.29 3.28
C ILE A 35 10.46 -3.15 2.34
N GLU A 36 10.64 -4.41 2.69
CA GLU A 36 11.39 -5.34 1.84
C GLU A 36 10.53 -5.82 0.67
N ASN A 37 11.13 -5.86 -0.53
CA ASN A 37 10.59 -6.50 -1.72
C ASN A 37 10.63 -8.03 -1.58
N ASN A 38 9.82 -8.56 -0.68
CA ASN A 38 9.71 -9.99 -0.48
C ASN A 38 8.23 -10.37 -0.45
N PRO A 39 7.78 -11.38 -1.20
CA PRO A 39 6.38 -11.84 -1.16
C PRO A 39 5.93 -12.23 0.26
N ASN A 40 6.88 -12.62 1.12
CA ASN A 40 6.64 -12.96 2.51
C ASN A 40 6.71 -11.76 3.48
N THR A 41 7.03 -10.56 2.98
CA THR A 41 7.03 -9.33 3.78
C THR A 41 5.65 -9.10 4.37
N LYS A 42 5.63 -8.89 5.69
CA LYS A 42 4.43 -8.59 6.45
C LYS A 42 4.20 -7.09 6.44
N ILE A 43 3.09 -6.65 5.85
CA ILE A 43 2.67 -5.25 5.85
C ILE A 43 1.56 -5.08 6.90
N PRO A 44 1.70 -4.16 7.86
CA PRO A 44 0.63 -3.88 8.81
C PRO A 44 -0.62 -3.39 8.08
N ALA A 45 -1.80 -3.72 8.63
CA ALA A 45 -3.09 -3.30 8.08
C ALA A 45 -3.15 -1.79 7.80
N GLU A 46 -2.54 -0.96 8.64
CA GLU A 46 -2.46 0.49 8.43
C GLU A 46 -1.77 0.87 7.11
N LEU A 47 -0.64 0.21 6.78
CA LEU A 47 0.06 0.45 5.51
C LEU A 47 -0.71 -0.12 4.33
N TYR A 48 -1.39 -1.25 4.50
CA TYR A 48 -2.29 -1.81 3.49
C TYR A 48 -3.46 -0.88 3.20
N GLU A 49 -4.13 -0.34 4.22
CA GLU A 49 -5.21 0.62 4.05
C GLU A 49 -4.72 1.92 3.42
N LEU A 50 -3.52 2.38 3.77
CA LEU A 50 -2.86 3.51 3.12
C LEU A 50 -2.60 3.26 1.63
N LEU A 51 -2.12 2.08 1.25
CA LEU A 51 -1.89 1.69 -0.14
C LEU A 51 -3.21 1.55 -0.88
N ARG A 52 -4.16 0.86 -0.29
CA ARG A 52 -5.51 0.67 -0.82
C ARG A 52 -6.16 2.01 -1.10
N LYS A 53 -6.15 2.91 -0.12
CA LYS A 53 -6.67 4.26 -0.27
C LYS A 53 -5.85 5.06 -1.28
N LEU A 54 -4.53 4.88 -1.37
CA LEU A 54 -3.71 5.54 -2.38
C LEU A 54 -4.07 5.07 -3.79
N TYR A 55 -4.10 3.76 -4.07
CA TYR A 55 -4.43 3.22 -5.40
C TYR A 55 -5.91 3.39 -5.77
N GLU A 56 -6.83 3.27 -4.82
CA GLU A 56 -8.25 3.60 -5.04
C GLU A 56 -8.46 5.11 -5.24
N SER A 57 -7.71 5.95 -4.52
CA SER A 57 -7.77 7.41 -4.70
C SER A 57 -7.06 7.84 -5.98
N ASP A 58 -5.92 7.28 -6.38
CA ASP A 58 -5.25 7.60 -7.66
C ASP A 58 -6.19 7.33 -8.83
N LYS A 59 -7.03 6.29 -8.73
CA LYS A 59 -8.09 6.02 -9.70
C LYS A 59 -9.21 7.08 -9.70
N LYS A 60 -9.42 7.80 -8.60
CA LYS A 60 -10.36 8.93 -8.44
C LYS A 60 -9.72 10.32 -8.64
N ILE A 61 -8.40 10.46 -8.49
CA ILE A 61 -7.66 11.75 -8.56
C ILE A 61 -7.33 12.13 -10.02
N LYS A 62 -8.07 11.57 -10.98
CA LYS A 62 -8.29 12.28 -12.25
C LYS A 62 -9.51 13.21 -12.23
N GLU A 63 -10.28 13.24 -11.13
CA GLU A 63 -11.53 14.01 -11.06
C GLU A 63 -11.60 15.06 -9.93
N SER A 64 -10.53 15.31 -9.17
CA SER A 64 -10.48 16.42 -8.18
C SER A 64 -9.02 16.86 -8.00
N VAL A 65 -8.50 17.83 -8.75
CA VAL A 65 -8.63 19.30 -8.54
C VAL A 65 -8.39 19.70 -7.08
N ASP A 66 -7.13 19.96 -6.74
CA ASP A 66 -6.67 20.97 -5.76
C ASP A 66 -5.13 21.12 -5.97
N LYS A 67 -4.67 21.79 -7.03
CA LYS A 67 -4.38 23.23 -7.03
C LYS A 67 -5.21 24.04 -6.03
N LYS A 68 -4.60 24.32 -4.89
CA LYS A 68 -4.79 25.59 -4.21
C LYS A 68 -3.45 26.22 -3.90
#